data_AF-A0A2E8GZE0-F1
#
_entry.id   AF-A0A2E8GZE0-F1
#
_cell.length_a   1.000
_cell.length_b   1.000
_cell.length_c   1.000
_cell.angle_alpha   90.00
_cell.angle_beta   90.00
_cell.angle_gamma   90.00
#
_symmetry.space_group_name_H-M   'P 1'
#
loop_
_entity.id
_entity.type
_entity.pdbx_description
1 polymer ?
#
loop_
_entity_poly.entity_id
_entity_poly.type
_entity_poly.pdbx_seq_one_letter_code
_entity_poly.pdbx_strand_id
1 'polypeptide(L)' 'MAKPSELRALSADELRQQLDERKEDLFQLRIQNATHQLEDYAQLASTRRDIARIMTILTETVRTEEDEHDDNDNGE' A
#
# COMPACT_ATOMS: atom_id res chain seq x y z
N MET A 1 -5.93 -10.81 3.36
CA MET A 1 -6.44 -9.51 2.89
C MET A 1 -6.45 -8.56 4.09
N ALA A 2 -5.62 -7.53 4.06
CA ALA A 2 -5.66 -6.46 5.05
C ALA A 2 -6.95 -5.64 4.86
N LYS A 3 -7.63 -5.27 5.96
CA LYS A 3 -8.86 -4.47 5.85
C LYS A 3 -8.49 -3.01 5.54
N PRO A 4 -9.23 -2.33 4.65
CA PRO A 4 -8.97 -0.92 4.34
C PRO A 4 -8.98 -0.02 5.58
N SER A 5 -9.80 -0.36 6.57
CA SER A 5 -9.90 0.37 7.84
C SER A 5 -8.63 0.32 8.67
N GLU A 6 -7.90 -0.81 8.65
CA GLU A 6 -6.64 -0.97 9.38
C GLU A 6 -5.54 -0.16 8.69
N LEU A 7 -5.50 -0.20 7.35
CA LEU A 7 -4.55 0.57 6.55
C LEU A 7 -4.74 2.09 6.70
N ARG A 8 -5.97 2.59 6.82
CA ARG A 8 -6.23 4.03 7.04
C ARG A 8 -5.84 4.52 8.43
N ALA A 9 -5.72 3.62 9.41
CA ALA A 9 -5.32 3.97 10.78
C ALA A 9 -3.80 4.09 10.94
N LEU A 10 -3.03 3.70 9.92
CA LEU A 10 -1.58 3.70 9.91
C LEU A 10 -1.04 5.00 9.32
N SER A 11 0.14 5.40 9.78
CA SER A 11 0.85 6.56 9.25
C SER A 11 1.38 6.31 7.83
N ALA A 12 1.69 7.40 7.11
CA ALA A 12 2.26 7.30 5.76
C ALA A 12 3.54 6.45 5.71
N ASP A 13 4.38 6.50 6.75
CA ASP A 13 5.61 5.72 6.82
C ASP A 13 5.36 4.22 7.10
N GLU A 14 4.41 3.89 7.97
CA GLU A 14 4.00 2.50 8.19
C GLU A 14 3.34 1.89 6.94
N LEU A 15 2.60 2.70 6.18
CA LEU A 15 2.05 2.31 4.89
C LEU A 15 3.14 2.05 3.86
N ARG A 16 4.21 2.86 3.82
CA ARG A 16 5.39 2.60 2.97
C ARG A 16 6.10 1.32 3.36
N GLN A 17 6.29 1.08 4.67
CA GLN A 17 6.92 -0.14 5.14
C GLN A 17 6.13 -1.39 4.72
N GLN A 18 4.81 -1.38 4.92
CA GLN A 18 3.95 -2.48 4.46
C GLN A 18 3.93 -2.62 2.94
N LEU A 19 3.99 -1.51 2.19
CA LEU A 19 4.09 -1.56 0.74
C LEU A 19 5.32 -2.34 0.29
N ASP A 20 6.46 -2.11 0.94
CA ASP A 20 7.72 -2.76 0.59
C ASP A 20 7.72 -4.24 0.99
N GLU A 21 7.19 -4.60 2.17
CA GLU A 21 6.95 -6.00 2.54
C GLU A 21 6.09 -6.74 1.50
N ARG A 22 4.99 -6.13 1.05
CA ARG A 22 4.10 -6.76 0.06
C ARG A 22 4.74 -6.87 -1.32
N LYS A 23 5.66 -5.97 -1.69
CA LYS A 23 6.45 -6.10 -2.93
C LYS A 23 7.44 -7.26 -2.84
N GLU A 24 8.07 -7.45 -1.68
CA GLU A 24 8.97 -8.58 -1.45
C GLU A 24 8.21 -9.91 -1.51
N ASP A 25 7.04 -9.98 -0.86
CA ASP A 25 6.12 -11.13 -0.98
C ASP A 25 5.78 -11.41 -2.45
N LEU A 26 5.46 -10.37 -3.23
CA LEU A 26 5.15 -10.51 -4.65
C LEU A 26 6.35 -11.01 -5.46
N PHE A 27 7.57 -10.58 -5.11
CA PHE A 27 8.79 -11.03 -5.76
C PHE A 27 9.04 -12.52 -5.47
N GLN A 28 8.91 -12.93 -4.21
CA GLN A 28 9.00 -14.33 -3.79
C GLN A 28 7.97 -15.20 -4.53
N LEU A 29 6.71 -14.75 -4.61
CA LEU A 29 5.63 -15.44 -5.33
C LEU A 29 5.92 -15.54 -6.84
N ARG A 30 6.54 -14.51 -7.45
CA ARG A 30 6.95 -14.56 -8.86
C ARG A 30 8.07 -15.57 -9.10
N ILE A 31 9.01 -15.69 -8.17
CA ILE A 31 10.06 -16.72 -8.24
C ILE A 31 9.44 -18.11 -8.15
N GLN A 32 8.57 -18.34 -7.16
CA GLN A 32 7.85 -19.62 -6.99
C GLN A 32 6.99 -19.96 -8.22
N ASN A 33 6.37 -18.96 -8.82
CA ASN A 33 5.62 -19.12 -10.07
C ASN A 33 6.55 -19.52 -11.23
N ALA A 34 7.73 -18.90 -11.34
CA ALA A 34 8.72 -19.22 -12.38
C ALA A 34 9.33 -20.62 -12.19
N THR A 35 9.45 -21.11 -10.96
CA THR A 35 9.90 -22.48 -10.66
C THR A 35 8.79 -23.53 -10.76
N HIS A 36 7.56 -23.14 -11.13
CA HIS A 36 6.37 -24.00 -11.13
C HIS A 36 6.06 -24.66 -9.77
N GLN A 37 6.50 -24.05 -8.67
CA GLN A 37 6.26 -24.51 -7.30
C GLN A 37 5.13 -23.72 -6.61
N LEU A 38 4.47 -22.82 -7.34
CA LEU A 38 3.37 -22.05 -6.80
C LEU A 38 2.09 -22.89 -6.75
N GLU A 39 1.64 -23.22 -5.55
CA GLU A 39 0.40 -23.96 -5.33
C GLU A 39 -0.85 -23.07 -5.44
N ASP A 40 -0.73 -21.80 -5.06
CA ASP A 40 -1.85 -20.85 -5.02
C ASP A 40 -1.62 -19.60 -5.87
N TYR A 41 -2.11 -19.65 -7.11
CA TYR A 41 -2.09 -18.53 -8.05
C TYR A 41 -3.00 -17.36 -7.65
N ALA A 42 -3.98 -17.59 -6.76
CA ALA A 42 -4.84 -16.51 -6.28
C ALA A 42 -4.07 -15.56 -5.35
N GLN A 43 -3.03 -16.03 -4.66
CA GLN A 43 -2.14 -15.17 -3.86
C GLN A 43 -1.46 -14.10 -4.71
N LEU A 44 -0.98 -14.46 -5.91
CA LEU A 44 -0.41 -13.48 -6.86
C LEU A 44 -1.39 -12.34 -7.17
N ALA A 45 -2.67 -12.66 -7.36
CA ALA A 45 -3.69 -11.64 -7.60
C ALA A 45 -4.07 -10.87 -6.33
N SER A 46 -4.10 -11.53 -5.17
CA SER A 46 -4.38 -10.89 -3.88
C SER A 46 -3.29 -9.90 -3.51
N THR A 47 -2.02 -10.29 -3.54
CA THR A 47 -0.88 -9.45 -3.18
C THR A 47 -0.81 -8.20 -4.08
N ARG A 48 -1.05 -8.34 -5.39
CA ARG A 48 -1.15 -7.17 -6.28
C ARG A 48 -2.28 -6.21 -5.90
N ARG A 49 -3.44 -6.73 -5.51
CA ARG A 49 -4.57 -5.89 -5.07
C ARG A 49 -4.25 -5.21 -3.74
N ASP A 50 -3.59 -5.89 -2.83
CA ASP A 50 -3.19 -5.33 -1.53
C ASP A 50 -2.17 -4.20 -1.72
N ILE A 51 -1.18 -4.36 -2.59
CA ILE A 51 -0.25 -3.29 -3.01
C ILE A 51 -1.03 -2.08 -3.55
N ALA A 52 -1.97 -2.31 -4.48
CA ALA A 52 -2.76 -1.22 -5.07
C ALA A 52 -3.57 -0.45 -4.01
N ARG A 53 -4.19 -1.15 -3.05
CA ARG A 53 -4.92 -0.50 -1.95
C ARG A 53 -4.02 0.35 -1.07
N ILE A 54 -2.84 -0.14 -0.71
CA ILE A 54 -1.88 0.61 0.10
C ILE A 54 -1.45 1.88 -0.63
N MET A 55 -1.15 1.79 -1.93
CA MET A 55 -0.79 2.96 -2.75
C MET A 55 -1.92 3.99 -2.83
N THR A 56 -3.17 3.54 -2.97
CA THR A 56 -4.34 4.43 -2.98
C THR A 56 -4.47 5.17 -1.65
N ILE A 57 -4.43 4.46 -0.52
CA ILE A 57 -4.55 5.07 0.80
C ILE A 57 -3.39 6.02 1.06
N LEU A 58 -2.16 5.66 0.70
CA LEU A 58 -1.01 6.55 0.84
C LEU A 58 -1.19 7.85 0.04
N THR A 59 -1.79 7.77 -1.14
CA THR A 59 -2.12 8.97 -1.95
C THR A 59 -3.23 9.80 -1.29
N GLU A 60 -4.24 9.16 -0.70
CA GLU A 60 -5.30 9.83 0.07
C GLU A 60 -4.71 10.55 1.29
N THR A 61 -3.83 9.91 2.06
CA THR A 61 -3.15 10.50 3.22
C THR A 61 -2.31 11.71 2.84
N VAL A 62 -1.44 11.59 1.82
CA VAL A 62 -0.58 12.71 1.36
C VAL A 62 -1.41 13.90 0.90
N ARG A 63 -2.51 13.68 0.16
CA ARG A 63 -3.40 14.76 -0.27
C ARG A 63 -4.10 15.46 0.89
N THR A 64 -4.50 14.69 1.90
CA THR A 64 -5.15 15.25 3.10
C THR A 64 -4.17 16.14 3.88
N GLU A 65 -2.89 15.78 3.92
CA GLU A 65 -1.83 16.61 4.54
C GLU A 65 -1.53 17.89 3.73
N GLU A 66 -1.63 17.85 2.40
CA GLU A 66 -1.42 19.02 1.53
C GLU A 66 -2.56 20.06 1.67
N ASP A 67 -3.80 19.61 1.88
CA ASP A 67 -4.96 20.50 2.05
C ASP A 67 -4.94 21.28 3.38
N GLU A 68 -4.20 20.83 4.40
CA GLU A 68 -4.08 21.54 5.70
C GLU A 68 -3.05 22.70 5.68
N HIS A 69 -2.25 22.83 4.63
CA HIS A 69 -1.15 23.83 4.58
C HIS A 69 -1.53 25.15 3.88
N ASP A 70 -2.73 25.26 3.31
CA ASP A 70 -3.15 26.43 2.50
C ASP A 70 -4.04 27.44 3.27
N ASP A 71 -4.34 27.20 4.55
CA ASP A 71 -5.23 28.06 5.34
C ASP A 71 -4.53 29.17 6.16
N ASN A 72 -3.19 29.32 6.07
CA ASN A 72 -2.44 30.30 6.87
C ASN A 72 -1.58 31.28 6.04
N ASP A 73 -2.12 31.78 4.93
CA ASP A 73 -1.62 33.01 4.29
C ASP A 73 -2.77 34.00 4.04
N ASN A 74 -3.42 34.41 5.13
CA ASN A 74 -4.25 35.61 5.11
C ASN A 74 -4.15 36.32 6.48
N GLY A 75 -2.92 36.68 6.85
CA GLY A 75 -2.63 37.67 7.88
C GLY A 75 -2.40 39.03 7.23
N GLU A 76 -3.17 40.02 7.68
CA GLU A 76 -3.22 41.44 7.28
C GLU A 76 -1.89 42.09 6.85
#